data_AF-A0A4Q6XVA6-F1
#
_entry.id   AF-A0A4Q6XVA6-F1
#
_cell.length_a   1.000
_cell.length_b   1.000
_cell.length_c   1.000
_cell.angle_alpha   90.00
_cell.angle_beta   90.00
_cell.angle_gamma   90.00
#
_symmetry.space_group_name_H-M   'P 1'
#
loop_
_entity.id
_entity.type
_entity.pdbx_description
1 polymer ?
#
loop_
_entity_poly.entity_id
_entity_poly.type
_entity_poly.pdbx_seq_one_letter_code
_entity_poly.pdbx_strand_id
1 'polypeptide(L)'
;MLLGEKDCRFSELQRAASSISKRMLTLTLRRLERDGLIERTVFSTLPPSVHYALTPLGRSLRGPIDMLGHWVVDHQKEIVAARERFDAHSPGRRHDL
;
A
#
# COMPACT_ATOMS: atom_id res chain seq x y z
N MET A 1 1.33 -1.50 -8.78
CA MET A 1 1.27 -0.23 -8.03
C MET A 1 -0.09 0.41 -8.27
N LEU A 2 -0.83 0.72 -7.20
CA LEU A 2 -2.30 0.69 -7.21
C LEU A 2 -2.98 2.05 -7.42
N LEU A 3 -2.21 3.12 -7.37
CA LEU A 3 -2.61 4.45 -7.83
C LEU A 3 -1.85 4.71 -9.14
N GLY A 4 -2.55 4.60 -10.27
CA GLY A 4 -2.01 4.90 -11.59
C GLY A 4 -2.13 6.38 -11.95
N GLU A 5 -1.94 6.72 -13.23
CA GLU A 5 -2.07 8.09 -13.77
C GLU A 5 -3.46 8.71 -13.60
N LYS A 6 -4.46 7.93 -13.20
CA LYS A 6 -5.85 8.36 -13.04
C LYS A 6 -6.29 8.38 -11.58
N ASP A 7 -7.23 9.26 -11.30
CA ASP A 7 -7.92 9.37 -10.02
C ASP A 7 -8.77 8.12 -9.72
N CYS A 8 -8.74 7.66 -8.48
CA CYS A 8 -9.44 6.44 -8.04
C CYS A 8 -10.40 6.72 -6.88
N ARG A 9 -11.55 6.05 -6.89
CA ARG A 9 -12.50 6.08 -5.78
C ARG A 9 -12.02 5.21 -4.63
N PHE A 10 -12.50 5.51 -3.43
CA PHE A 10 -12.21 4.70 -2.23
C PHE A 10 -12.51 3.21 -2.42
N SER A 11 -13.62 2.87 -3.07
CA SER A 11 -14.03 1.48 -3.28
C SER A 11 -13.14 0.73 -4.28
N GLU A 12 -12.46 1.43 -5.18
CA GLU A 12 -11.48 0.85 -6.11
C GLU A 12 -10.17 0.57 -5.37
N LEU A 13 -9.71 1.54 -4.58
CA LEU A 13 -8.55 1.38 -3.70
C LEU A 13 -8.74 0.25 -2.70
N GLN A 14 -9.92 0.14 -2.10
CA GLN A 14 -10.25 -0.93 -1.16
C GLN A 14 -10.28 -2.30 -1.83
N ARG A 15 -10.84 -2.40 -3.05
CA ARG A 15 -10.90 -3.66 -3.79
C ARG A 15 -9.52 -4.19 -4.13
N ALA A 16 -8.62 -3.31 -4.51
CA ALA A 16 -7.30 -3.71 -4.94
C ALA A 16 -6.28 -3.79 -3.77
N ALA A 17 -6.56 -3.13 -2.63
CA ALA A 17 -5.92 -3.40 -1.34
C ALA A 17 -6.75 -4.38 -0.47
N SER A 18 -7.22 -5.48 -1.06
CA SER A 18 -8.18 -6.41 -0.41
C SER A 18 -7.73 -7.01 0.92
N SER A 19 -6.42 -7.07 1.18
CA SER A 19 -5.84 -7.54 2.44
C SER A 19 -5.85 -6.49 3.56
N ILE A 20 -6.13 -5.22 3.25
CA ILE A 20 -6.09 -4.11 4.20
C ILE A 20 -7.51 -3.78 4.64
N SER A 21 -7.73 -3.69 5.95
CA SER A 21 -9.05 -3.30 6.48
C SER A 21 -9.44 -1.90 6.03
N LYS A 22 -10.76 -1.65 5.89
CA LYS A 22 -11.30 -0.33 5.52
C LYS A 22 -10.77 0.80 6.42
N ARG A 23 -10.66 0.53 7.72
CA ARG A 23 -10.14 1.46 8.73
C ARG A 23 -8.66 1.77 8.46
N MET A 24 -7.85 0.75 8.24
CA MET A 24 -6.42 0.92 7.97
C MET A 24 -6.20 1.67 6.65
N LEU A 25 -6.95 1.34 5.59
CA LEU A 25 -6.88 2.07 4.32
C LEU A 25 -7.22 3.55 4.50
N THR A 26 -8.26 3.87 5.28
CA THR A 26 -8.63 5.26 5.57
C THR A 26 -7.51 6.02 6.30
N LEU A 27 -6.87 5.37 7.28
CA LEU A 27 -5.73 5.97 8.00
C LEU A 27 -4.53 6.18 7.09
N THR A 28 -4.21 5.20 6.25
CA THR A 28 -3.12 5.30 5.27
C THR A 28 -3.38 6.42 4.28
N LEU A 29 -4.58 6.52 3.69
CA LEU A 29 -4.90 7.60 2.75
C LEU A 29 -4.79 8.98 3.41
N ARG A 30 -5.32 9.16 4.63
CA ARG A 30 -5.16 10.43 5.36
C ARG A 30 -3.69 10.78 5.63
N ARG A 31 -2.85 9.77 5.89
CA ARG A 31 -1.41 9.99 6.08
C ARG A 31 -0.73 10.39 4.78
N LEU A 32 -0.99 9.67 3.69
CA LEU A 32 -0.46 9.99 2.37
C LEU A 32 -0.91 11.38 1.90
N GLU A 33 -2.14 11.78 2.22
CA GLU A 33 -2.67 13.12 1.93
C GLU A 33 -1.92 14.19 2.72
N ARG A 34 -1.72 13.96 4.03
CA ARG A 34 -0.92 14.86 4.88
C ARG A 34 0.53 14.97 4.41
N ASP A 35 1.12 13.87 3.97
CA ASP A 35 2.50 13.82 3.47
C ASP A 35 2.62 14.41 2.05
N GLY A 36 1.51 14.87 1.45
CA GLY A 36 1.48 15.50 0.14
C GLY A 36 1.68 14.52 -1.02
N LEU A 37 1.54 13.22 -0.78
CA LEU A 37 1.72 12.16 -1.78
C LEU A 37 0.44 11.90 -2.59
N ILE A 38 -0.72 12.12 -1.99
CA ILE A 38 -2.00 12.05 -2.68
C ILE A 38 -2.81 13.33 -2.46
N GLU A 39 -3.67 13.63 -3.41
CA GLU A 39 -4.68 14.68 -3.32
C GLU A 39 -6.07 14.03 -3.24
N ARG A 40 -6.92 14.57 -2.37
CA ARG A 40 -8.31 14.14 -2.19
C ARG A 40 -9.25 15.18 -2.78
N THR A 41 -9.96 14.82 -3.84
CA THR A 41 -10.96 15.68 -4.48
C THR A 41 -12.37 15.19 -4.18
N VAL A 42 -13.26 16.10 -3.77
CA VAL A 42 -14.69 15.84 -3.62
C VAL A 42 -15.41 16.38 -4.84
N PHE A 43 -16.07 15.50 -5.59
CA PHE A 43 -16.90 15.88 -6.72
C PHE A 43 -18.36 15.99 -6.28
N SER A 44 -18.98 17.13 -6.57
CA SER A 44 -20.43 17.35 -6.40
C SER A 44 -21.25 16.64 -7.48
N THR A 45 -21.10 15.33 -7.56
CA THR A 45 -21.96 14.45 -8.36
C THR A 45 -23.21 14.06 -7.56
N LEU A 46 -24.20 13.45 -8.21
CA LEU A 46 -25.35 12.82 -7.56
C LEU A 46 -25.22 11.29 -7.71
N PRO A 47 -24.85 10.54 -6.66
CA PRO A 47 -24.44 10.97 -5.31
C PRO A 47 -23.01 11.57 -5.27
N PRO A 48 -22.66 12.34 -4.23
CA PRO A 48 -21.31 12.91 -4.08
C PRO A 48 -20.24 11.82 -4.08
N SER A 49 -19.14 12.07 -4.79
CA SER A 49 -18.05 11.10 -4.93
C SER A 49 -16.72 11.69 -4.48
N VAL A 50 -15.89 10.84 -3.89
CA VAL A 50 -14.55 11.21 -3.39
C VAL A 50 -13.52 10.41 -4.17
N HIS A 51 -12.58 11.14 -4.74
CA HIS A 51 -11.53 10.61 -5.59
C HIS A 51 -10.16 10.95 -5.00
N TYR A 52 -9.20 10.05 -5.20
CA TYR A 52 -7.82 10.19 -4.75
C TYR A 52 -6.90 10.08 -5.96
N ALA A 53 -5.96 11.00 -6.09
CA ALA A 53 -4.95 11.00 -7.15
C ALA A 53 -3.56 11.17 -6.55
N LEU A 54 -2.53 10.64 -7.22
CA LEU A 54 -1.15 10.96 -6.84
C LEU A 54 -0.84 12.41 -7.18
N THR A 55 -0.11 13.08 -6.30
CA THR A 55 0.51 14.38 -6.60
C THR A 55 1.77 14.15 -7.46
N PRO A 56 2.43 15.22 -7.98
CA PRO A 56 3.75 15.09 -8.58
C PRO A 56 4.78 14.42 -7.64
N LEU A 57 4.72 14.74 -6.34
CA LEU A 57 5.57 14.10 -5.33
C LEU A 57 5.24 12.61 -5.17
N GLY A 58 3.95 12.25 -5.08
CA GLY A 58 3.53 10.85 -5.03
C GLY A 58 3.96 10.05 -6.26
N ARG A 59 3.90 10.64 -7.46
CA ARG A 59 4.38 10.01 -8.69
C ARG A 59 5.89 9.78 -8.68
N SER A 60 6.67 10.69 -8.07
CA SER A 60 8.14 10.54 -7.98
C SER A 60 8.58 9.30 -7.19
N LEU A 61 7.75 8.81 -6.25
CA LEU A 61 8.02 7.59 -5.48
C LEU A 61 7.94 6.30 -6.31
N ARG A 62 7.37 6.36 -7.51
CA ARG A 62 7.22 5.18 -8.36
C ARG A 62 8.56 4.52 -8.70
N GLY A 63 9.55 5.31 -9.11
CA GLY A 63 10.89 4.78 -9.42
C GLY A 63 11.52 4.03 -8.24
N PRO A 64 11.65 4.66 -7.05
CA PRO A 64 12.18 4.00 -5.86
C PRO A 64 11.39 2.75 -5.44
N ILE A 65 10.06 2.79 -5.49
CA ILE A 65 9.23 1.63 -5.10
C ILE A 65 9.37 0.49 -6.11
N ASP A 66 9.38 0.78 -7.40
CA ASP A 66 9.56 -0.23 -8.45
C ASP A 66 10.97 -0.86 -8.34
N MET A 67 12.01 -0.05 -8.10
CA MET A 67 13.37 -0.54 -7.85
C MET A 67 13.44 -1.46 -6.63
N LEU A 68 12.83 -1.06 -5.52
CA LEU A 68 12.75 -1.89 -4.31
C LEU A 68 11.99 -3.18 -4.60
N GLY A 69 10.90 -3.11 -5.35
CA GLY A 69 10.12 -4.28 -5.77
C GLY A 69 10.96 -5.27 -6.58
N HIS A 70 11.68 -4.80 -7.58
CA HIS A 70 12.59 -5.64 -8.36
C HIS A 70 13.66 -6.28 -7.49
N TRP A 71 14.31 -5.50 -6.62
CA TRP A 71 15.31 -6.04 -5.70
C TRP A 71 14.75 -7.15 -4.80
N VAL A 72 13.53 -6.98 -4.27
CA VAL A 72 12.85 -8.00 -3.45
C VAL A 72 12.55 -9.26 -4.25
N VAL A 73 12.13 -9.13 -5.51
CA VAL A 73 11.88 -10.27 -6.41
C VAL A 73 13.19 -11.02 -6.68
N ASP A 74 14.25 -10.30 -7.00
CA ASP A 74 15.57 -10.88 -7.30
C ASP A 74 16.13 -11.65 -6.11
N HIS A 75 15.91 -11.16 -4.89
CA HIS A 75 16.41 -11.76 -3.65
C HIS A 75 15.36 -12.59 -2.89
N GLN A 76 14.24 -12.93 -3.53
CA GLN A 76 13.11 -13.59 -2.85
C GLN A 76 13.54 -14.90 -2.18
N LYS A 77 14.39 -15.69 -2.85
CA LYS A 77 14.88 -16.98 -2.33
C LYS A 77 15.73 -16.79 -1.07
N GLU A 78 16.60 -15.79 -1.06
CA GLU A 78 17.45 -15.47 0.08
C GLU A 78 16.62 -15.00 1.28
N ILE A 79 15.60 -14.19 1.03
CA ILE A 79 14.66 -13.71 2.05
C ILE A 79 13.88 -14.89 2.64
N VAL A 80 13.38 -15.81 1.82
CA VAL A 80 12.65 -17.00 2.30
C VAL A 80 13.57 -17.89 3.13
N ALA A 81 14.78 -18.19 2.64
CA ALA A 81 15.74 -19.00 3.38
C ALA A 81 16.16 -18.35 4.71
N ALA A 82 16.26 -17.01 4.76
CA ALA A 82 16.52 -16.29 6.00
C ALA A 82 15.36 -16.39 7.00
N ARG A 83 14.10 -16.33 6.53
CA ARG A 83 12.91 -16.53 7.37
C ARG A 83 12.84 -17.94 7.94
N GLU A 84 13.03 -18.95 7.09
CA GLU A 84 13.05 -20.35 7.52
C GLU A 84 14.15 -20.61 8.55
N ARG A 85 15.35 -20.04 8.35
CA ARG A 85 16.43 -20.10 9.34
C ARG A 85 15.99 -19.44 10.66
N PHE A 86 15.41 -18.25 10.64
CA PHE A 86 14.95 -17.58 11.86
C PHE A 86 13.89 -18.39 12.61
N ASP A 87 12.89 -18.91 11.89
CA ASP A 87 11.80 -19.70 12.46
C ASP A 87 12.30 -21.04 13.02
N ALA A 88 13.26 -21.68 12.34
CA ALA A 88 13.90 -22.91 12.82
C ALA A 88 14.74 -22.70 14.10
N HIS A 89 15.35 -21.53 14.26
CA HIS A 89 16.10 -21.16 15.47
C HIS A 89 15.20 -20.59 16.59
N SER A 90 13.91 -20.41 16.33
CA SER A 90 12.90 -19.97 17.31
C SER A 90 11.82 -21.05 17.53
N PRO A 91 12.15 -22.22 18.11
CA PRO A 91 11.14 -23.21 18.42
C PRO A 91 10.35 -22.74 19.66
N GLY A 92 9.29 -21.97 19.45
CA GLY A 92 8.28 -21.72 20.48
C GLY A 92 8.06 -20.25 20.85
N ARG A 93 7.16 -19.60 20.12
CA ARG A 93 6.01 -18.93 20.76
C ARG A 93 4.74 -19.58 20.20
N ARG A 94 4.56 -20.85 20.55
CA ARG A 94 3.25 -21.51 20.38
C ARG A 94 2.32 -20.89 21.42
N HIS A 95 1.38 -20.09 20.95
CA HIS A 95 -0.02 -20.13 21.37
C HIS A 95 -0.28 -20.24 22.89
N ASP A 96 -0.20 -19.12 23.61
CA ASP A 96 -0.90 -18.94 24.89
C ASP A 96 -1.84 -17.73 24.76
N LEU A 97 -3.04 -17.99 24.23
CA LEU A 97 -4.29 -17.30 24.54
C LEU A 97 -5.38 -18.36 24.67
#